data_AF-A0A0C5E5Y6-F1
#
_entry.id   AF-A0A0C5E5Y6-F1
#
_cell.length_a   1.000
_cell.length_b   1.000
_cell.length_c   1.000
_cell.angle_alpha   90.00
_cell.angle_beta   90.00
_cell.angle_gamma   90.00
#
_symmetry.space_group_name_H-M   'P 1'
#
loop_
_entity.id
_entity.type
_entity.pdbx_description
1 polymer ?
#
loop_
_entity_poly.entity_id
_entity_poly.type
_entity_poly.pdbx_seq_one_letter_code
_entity_poly.pdbx_strand_id
1 'polypeptide(L)'
;MGRIMRPGGVYETRGDSFITKLKENGNNIKDTIVVVDDPVSSFDSNHLFHAYSFLRTQCTEAKQLFVLTHNFTYFKLVRDWFTGTNRNRVKKGNAENCFFYRLDAPPGSPRHSLLVDADDSLKNYGSEYHYIFKKLYEYRAHTTLNRDEAFLTANLARKLVESFFTFKYPRRRSDISQLMEAGLKDCTITTPELKEKIYRFINKYSHSDVIEITEESAENLAGESHSVIGNIFQWLEEVDKKHYDEMIQVATA
;
A
#
# COMPACT_ATOMS: atom_id res chain seq x y z
N MET A 1 3.62 -16.15 -48.87
CA MET A 1 3.45 -14.72 -49.25
C MET A 1 3.92 -13.87 -48.08
N GLY A 2 4.97 -13.07 -48.27
CA GLY A 2 5.79 -12.52 -47.20
C GLY A 2 5.13 -11.48 -46.28
N ARG A 3 5.67 -11.35 -45.06
CA ARG A 3 5.56 -10.13 -44.27
C ARG A 3 6.94 -9.66 -43.84
N ILE A 4 7.11 -8.37 -44.02
CA ILE A 4 8.29 -7.53 -43.91
C ILE A 4 8.82 -7.53 -42.47
N MET A 5 10.12 -7.77 -42.30
CA MET A 5 10.84 -7.47 -41.06
C MET A 5 10.74 -5.97 -40.75
N ARG A 6 10.28 -5.63 -39.54
CA ARG A 6 10.54 -4.32 -38.92
C ARG A 6 11.31 -4.55 -37.63
N PRO A 7 12.39 -3.78 -37.36
CA PRO A 7 13.06 -3.80 -36.06
C PRO A 7 12.19 -3.07 -35.03
N GLY A 8 11.98 -3.68 -33.87
CA GLY A 8 11.20 -3.11 -32.76
C GLY A 8 9.82 -3.73 -32.54
N GLY A 9 9.74 -5.05 -32.37
CA GLY A 9 8.49 -5.73 -32.05
C GLY A 9 8.06 -5.56 -30.60
N VAL A 10 6.81 -5.13 -30.37
CA VAL A 10 6.12 -5.32 -29.09
C VAL A 10 5.58 -6.75 -29.09
N TYR A 11 5.98 -7.55 -28.11
CA TYR A 11 5.59 -8.96 -27.99
C TYR A 11 4.50 -9.10 -26.93
N GLU A 12 3.31 -9.56 -27.32
CA GLU A 12 2.19 -9.84 -26.41
C GLU A 12 1.91 -11.35 -26.44
N THR A 13 2.18 -12.06 -25.34
CA THR A 13 1.83 -13.48 -25.16
C THR A 13 1.68 -13.88 -23.69
N ARG A 14 0.79 -14.83 -23.41
CA ARG A 14 0.60 -15.44 -22.06
C ARG A 14 1.81 -16.32 -21.69
N GLY A 15 2.39 -16.04 -20.50
CA GLY A 15 3.29 -16.89 -19.70
C GLY A 15 4.40 -17.63 -20.46
N ASP A 16 4.15 -18.90 -20.78
CA ASP A 16 5.17 -19.79 -21.35
C ASP A 16 5.55 -19.45 -22.80
N SER A 17 4.64 -18.84 -23.57
CA SER A 17 4.89 -18.46 -24.96
C SER A 17 5.76 -17.19 -25.08
N PHE A 18 5.81 -16.37 -24.02
CA PHE A 18 6.60 -15.13 -24.00
C PHE A 18 8.11 -15.40 -23.88
N ILE A 19 8.50 -16.45 -23.14
CA ILE A 19 9.90 -16.85 -22.95
C ILE A 19 10.54 -17.25 -24.28
N THR A 20 9.84 -18.10 -25.03
CA THR A 20 10.34 -18.62 -26.30
C THR A 20 10.52 -17.47 -27.28
N LYS A 21 9.55 -16.56 -27.38
CA LYS A 21 9.65 -15.36 -28.23
C LYS A 21 10.77 -14.40 -27.84
N LEU A 22 11.03 -14.23 -26.54
CA LEU A 22 12.13 -13.38 -26.06
C LEU A 22 13.51 -13.94 -26.46
N LYS A 23 13.65 -15.26 -26.56
CA LYS A 23 14.92 -15.95 -26.87
C LYS A 23 15.01 -16.45 -28.32
N GLU A 24 13.91 -16.40 -29.07
CA GLU A 24 13.84 -16.80 -30.47
C GLU A 24 14.67 -15.86 -31.36
N ASN A 25 15.11 -16.39 -32.51
CA ASN A 25 15.78 -15.66 -33.58
C ASN A 25 17.08 -14.92 -33.18
N GLY A 26 17.76 -15.36 -32.12
CA GLY A 26 19.03 -14.75 -31.68
C GLY A 26 18.84 -13.39 -31.00
N ASN A 27 17.63 -13.11 -30.49
CA ASN A 27 17.37 -11.89 -29.75
C ASN A 27 18.30 -11.75 -28.53
N ASN A 28 19.02 -10.62 -28.46
CA ASN A 28 19.80 -10.24 -27.30
C ASN A 28 18.93 -9.37 -26.38
N ILE A 29 18.66 -9.88 -25.17
CA ILE A 29 17.83 -9.16 -24.18
C ILE A 29 18.37 -7.76 -23.89
N LYS A 30 19.70 -7.57 -23.92
CA LYS A 30 20.39 -6.30 -23.65
C LYS A 30 20.09 -5.20 -24.65
N ASP A 31 19.62 -5.57 -25.84
CA ASP A 31 19.24 -4.64 -26.90
C ASP A 31 17.71 -4.51 -27.05
N THR A 32 16.95 -5.20 -26.21
CA THR A 32 15.50 -5.35 -26.34
C THR A 32 14.73 -4.46 -25.35
N ILE A 33 13.73 -3.74 -25.86
CA ILE A 33 12.72 -3.06 -25.03
C ILE A 33 11.59 -4.05 -24.76
N VAL A 34 11.30 -4.29 -23.49
CA VAL A 34 10.32 -5.28 -23.04
C VAL A 34 9.15 -4.54 -22.38
N VAL A 35 7.93 -4.87 -22.82
CA VAL A 35 6.69 -4.39 -22.19
C VAL A 35 5.94 -5.62 -21.69
N VAL A 36 5.64 -5.64 -20.40
CA VAL A 36 4.87 -6.72 -19.76
C VAL A 36 3.57 -6.13 -19.27
N ASP A 37 2.46 -6.53 -19.89
CA ASP A 37 1.12 -6.08 -19.54
C ASP A 37 0.40 -7.13 -18.70
N ASP A 38 0.04 -6.72 -17.48
CA ASP A 38 -0.69 -7.46 -16.47
C ASP A 38 -0.29 -8.94 -16.31
N PRO A 39 0.93 -9.22 -15.82
CA PRO A 39 1.51 -10.56 -15.82
C PRO A 39 0.84 -11.54 -14.84
N VAL A 40 -0.12 -11.08 -14.04
CA VAL A 40 -0.88 -11.89 -13.09
C VAL A 40 -2.37 -11.64 -13.32
N SER A 41 -3.12 -12.68 -13.65
CA SER A 41 -4.58 -12.59 -13.68
C SER A 41 -5.14 -12.60 -12.26
N SER A 42 -6.31 -11.98 -12.07
CA SER A 42 -7.01 -11.84 -10.80
C SER A 42 -7.46 -13.15 -10.14
N PHE A 43 -7.16 -14.32 -10.73
CA PHE A 43 -7.72 -15.63 -10.33
C PHE A 43 -6.77 -16.58 -9.60
N ASP A 44 -5.47 -16.31 -9.48
CA ASP A 44 -4.59 -17.22 -8.72
C ASP A 44 -3.36 -16.56 -8.06
N SER A 45 -3.40 -16.48 -6.74
CA SER A 45 -2.30 -16.06 -5.88
C SER A 45 -1.03 -16.91 -6.06
N ASN A 46 -1.16 -18.18 -6.47
CA ASN A 46 -0.01 -19.06 -6.68
C ASN A 46 0.86 -18.64 -7.86
N HIS A 47 0.27 -18.01 -8.88
CA HIS A 47 1.00 -17.58 -10.08
C HIS A 47 1.73 -16.24 -9.88
N LEU A 48 1.43 -15.50 -8.82
CA LEU A 48 2.01 -14.19 -8.54
C LEU A 48 3.54 -14.25 -8.37
N PHE A 49 4.02 -15.19 -7.54
CA PHE A 49 5.46 -15.36 -7.31
C PHE A 49 6.18 -15.95 -8.52
N HIS A 50 5.51 -16.84 -9.27
CA HIS A 50 6.06 -17.38 -10.51
C HIS A 50 6.24 -16.30 -11.57
N ALA A 51 5.21 -15.47 -11.82
CA ALA A 51 5.27 -14.36 -12.75
C ALA A 51 6.35 -13.34 -12.36
N TYR A 52 6.50 -13.05 -11.07
CA TYR A 52 7.54 -12.14 -10.58
C TYR A 52 8.94 -12.72 -10.77
N SER A 53 9.14 -13.99 -10.39
CA SER A 53 10.42 -14.69 -10.55
C SER A 53 10.84 -14.74 -12.02
N PHE A 54 9.89 -15.02 -12.91
CA PHE A 54 10.11 -14.99 -14.35
C PHE A 54 10.58 -13.62 -14.84
N LEU A 55 9.80 -12.57 -14.54
CA LEU A 55 10.10 -11.19 -14.95
C LEU A 55 11.50 -10.79 -14.50
N ARG A 56 11.82 -11.03 -13.23
CA ARG A 56 13.12 -10.68 -12.66
C ARG A 56 14.25 -11.47 -13.30
N THR A 57 14.14 -12.78 -13.44
CA THR A 57 15.25 -13.60 -13.96
C THR A 57 15.51 -13.40 -15.45
N GLN A 58 14.47 -13.14 -16.24
CA GLN A 58 14.62 -13.05 -17.70
C GLN A 58 14.77 -11.62 -18.23
N CYS A 59 14.23 -10.61 -17.53
CA CYS A 59 14.15 -9.25 -18.05
C CYS A 59 15.03 -8.23 -17.30
N THR A 60 15.79 -8.63 -16.27
CA THR A 60 16.69 -7.70 -15.54
C THR A 60 17.70 -7.03 -16.47
N GLU A 61 18.23 -7.76 -17.45
CA GLU A 61 19.21 -7.23 -18.39
C GLU A 61 18.58 -6.59 -19.64
N ALA A 62 17.25 -6.42 -19.67
CA ALA A 62 16.59 -5.75 -20.80
C ALA A 62 17.11 -4.32 -20.98
N LYS A 63 17.18 -3.86 -22.23
CA LYS A 63 17.55 -2.46 -22.54
C LYS A 63 16.64 -1.48 -21.80
N GLN A 64 15.35 -1.78 -21.78
CA GLN A 64 14.33 -1.06 -21.05
C GLN A 64 13.18 -2.01 -20.73
N LEU A 65 12.64 -1.92 -19.51
CA LEU A 65 11.55 -2.76 -19.04
C LEU A 65 10.38 -1.88 -18.59
N PHE A 66 9.21 -2.09 -19.18
CA PHE A 66 7.94 -1.55 -18.73
C PHE A 66 7.10 -2.67 -18.14
N VAL A 67 6.55 -2.46 -16.95
CA VAL A 67 5.68 -3.40 -16.27
C VAL A 67 4.37 -2.69 -15.94
N LEU A 68 3.30 -3.13 -16.56
CA LEU A 68 1.95 -2.61 -16.35
C LEU A 68 1.19 -3.64 -15.53
N THR A 69 0.48 -3.21 -14.49
CA THR A 69 -0.36 -4.11 -13.71
C THR A 69 -1.45 -3.34 -12.98
N HIS A 70 -2.60 -3.98 -12.80
CA HIS A 70 -3.64 -3.52 -11.89
C HIS A 70 -3.56 -4.23 -10.52
N ASN A 71 -2.70 -5.25 -10.38
CA ASN A 71 -2.53 -6.02 -9.16
C ASN A 71 -1.54 -5.34 -8.21
N PHE A 72 -2.05 -4.76 -7.11
CA PHE A 72 -1.24 -4.01 -6.16
C PHE A 72 -0.17 -4.86 -5.45
N THR A 73 -0.45 -6.15 -5.20
CA THR A 73 0.53 -7.06 -4.58
C THR A 73 1.69 -7.35 -5.52
N TYR A 74 1.41 -7.54 -6.82
CA TYR A 74 2.46 -7.70 -7.83
C TYR A 74 3.27 -6.42 -8.00
N PHE A 75 2.61 -5.26 -8.06
CA PHE A 75 3.26 -3.95 -8.09
C PHE A 75 4.26 -3.79 -6.94
N LYS A 76 3.90 -4.16 -5.71
CA LYS A 76 4.83 -4.09 -4.56
C LYS A 76 6.09 -4.90 -4.78
N LEU A 77 5.99 -6.14 -5.30
CA LEU A 77 7.16 -6.98 -5.56
C LEU A 77 8.11 -6.35 -6.58
N VAL A 78 7.57 -5.79 -7.67
CA VAL A 78 8.36 -5.11 -8.71
C VAL A 78 8.94 -3.82 -8.18
N ARG A 79 8.16 -3.04 -7.43
CA ARG A 79 8.60 -1.82 -6.76
C ARG A 79 9.76 -2.06 -5.83
N ASP A 80 9.67 -3.04 -4.94
CA ASP A 80 10.74 -3.33 -3.98
C ASP A 80 12.04 -3.74 -4.69
N TRP A 81 11.93 -4.49 -5.79
CA TRP A 81 13.07 -4.80 -6.66
C TRP A 81 13.68 -3.56 -7.32
N PHE A 82 12.86 -2.70 -7.90
CA PHE A 82 13.30 -1.48 -8.59
C PHE A 82 13.91 -0.47 -7.62
N THR A 83 13.29 -0.27 -6.45
CA THR A 83 13.82 0.57 -5.36
C THR A 83 15.17 0.04 -4.87
N GLY A 84 15.32 -1.29 -4.73
CA GLY A 84 16.61 -1.91 -4.39
C GLY A 84 17.68 -1.64 -5.46
N THR A 85 17.30 -1.69 -6.73
CA THR A 85 18.18 -1.35 -7.87
C THR A 85 18.63 0.11 -7.80
N ASN A 86 17.71 1.06 -7.64
CA ASN A 86 18.01 2.48 -7.49
C ASN A 86 18.94 2.73 -6.29
N ARG A 87 18.65 2.15 -5.11
CA ARG A 87 19.50 2.27 -3.92
C ARG A 87 20.94 1.81 -4.20
N ASN A 88 21.12 0.70 -4.91
CA ASN A 88 22.45 0.20 -5.27
C ASN A 88 23.17 1.10 -6.29
N ARG A 89 22.44 1.73 -7.21
CA ARG A 89 22.99 2.68 -8.19
C ARG A 89 23.45 3.96 -7.52
N VAL A 90 22.61 4.55 -6.66
CA VAL A 90 22.91 5.76 -5.90
C VAL A 90 24.13 5.55 -4.99
N LYS A 91 24.23 4.39 -4.31
CA LYS A 91 25.43 4.02 -3.54
C LYS A 91 26.72 3.98 -4.36
N LYS A 92 26.62 3.74 -5.67
CA LYS A 92 27.74 3.72 -6.62
C LYS A 92 27.92 5.07 -7.34
N GLY A 93 27.23 6.13 -6.93
CA GLY A 93 27.28 7.46 -7.56
C GLY A 93 26.55 7.55 -8.90
N ASN A 94 25.70 6.58 -9.25
CA ASN A 94 24.92 6.60 -10.47
C ASN A 94 23.50 7.13 -10.21
N ALA A 95 22.95 7.86 -11.19
CA ALA A 95 21.55 8.27 -11.15
C ALA A 95 20.59 7.07 -11.14
N GLU A 96 19.44 7.26 -10.49
CA GLU A 96 18.32 6.34 -10.53
C GLU A 96 17.85 6.10 -11.96
N ASN A 97 17.32 4.90 -12.22
CA ASN A 97 16.85 4.52 -13.56
C ASN A 97 15.56 3.69 -13.54
N CYS A 98 14.96 3.49 -12.38
CA CYS A 98 13.65 2.87 -12.22
C CYS A 98 12.66 3.92 -11.71
N PHE A 99 11.48 4.00 -12.33
CA PHE A 99 10.45 4.99 -12.04
C PHE A 99 9.08 4.33 -11.93
N PHE A 100 8.17 4.96 -11.19
CA PHE A 100 6.84 4.43 -10.89
C PHE A 100 5.76 5.43 -11.28
N TYR A 101 4.72 4.95 -11.93
CA TYR A 101 3.64 5.76 -12.45
C TYR A 101 2.28 5.16 -12.10
N ARG A 102 1.25 6.00 -12.08
CA ARG A 102 -0.16 5.61 -12.02
C ARG A 102 -0.87 6.07 -13.28
N LEU A 103 -1.88 5.32 -13.72
CA LEU A 103 -2.80 5.74 -14.77
C LEU A 103 -4.08 6.26 -14.12
N ASP A 104 -4.37 7.55 -14.29
CA ASP A 104 -5.60 8.18 -13.84
C ASP A 104 -6.60 8.31 -14.98
N ALA A 105 -7.90 8.18 -14.68
CA ALA A 105 -8.98 8.40 -15.64
C ALA A 105 -9.74 9.69 -15.25
N PRO A 106 -9.49 10.83 -15.93
CA PRO A 106 -10.16 12.08 -15.61
C PRO A 106 -11.68 11.95 -15.81
N PRO A 107 -12.50 12.53 -14.93
CA PRO A 107 -13.94 12.54 -15.10
C PRO A 107 -14.34 13.30 -16.38
N GLY A 108 -15.39 12.82 -17.05
CA GLY A 108 -16.02 13.54 -18.18
C GLY A 108 -15.50 13.21 -19.58
N SER A 109 -14.49 12.35 -19.73
CA SER A 109 -14.05 11.89 -21.06
C SER A 109 -13.85 10.36 -21.10
N PRO A 110 -14.77 9.58 -21.69
CA PRO A 110 -14.55 8.16 -21.88
C PRO A 110 -13.30 7.92 -22.73
N ARG A 111 -12.53 6.87 -22.40
CA ARG A 111 -11.29 6.45 -23.10
C ARG A 111 -10.12 7.43 -23.03
N HIS A 112 -10.02 8.21 -21.97
CA HIS A 112 -8.83 9.03 -21.71
C HIS A 112 -8.14 8.58 -20.42
N SER A 113 -6.81 8.57 -20.44
CA SER A 113 -6.00 8.28 -19.26
C SER A 113 -4.80 9.23 -19.21
N LEU A 114 -4.42 9.61 -17.99
CA LEU A 114 -3.23 10.40 -17.71
C LEU A 114 -2.21 9.50 -17.05
N LEU A 115 -0.99 9.48 -17.59
CA LEU A 115 0.15 8.90 -16.89
C LEU A 115 0.69 9.97 -15.93
N VAL A 116 0.59 9.69 -14.64
CA VAL A 116 1.08 10.57 -13.58
C VAL A 116 2.13 9.84 -12.77
N ASP A 117 3.02 10.60 -12.13
CA ASP A 117 3.98 10.01 -11.19
C ASP A 117 3.21 9.29 -10.07
N ALA A 118 3.70 8.11 -9.69
CA ALA A 118 3.12 7.41 -8.56
C ALA A 118 3.32 8.24 -7.29
N ASP A 119 2.26 8.35 -6.49
CA ASP A 119 2.31 9.02 -5.19
C ASP A 119 3.42 8.43 -4.32
N ASP A 120 3.98 9.24 -3.43
CA ASP A 120 4.94 8.77 -2.44
C ASP A 120 4.38 7.62 -1.60
N SER A 121 3.06 7.54 -1.48
CA SER A 121 2.42 6.41 -0.81
C SER A 121 2.59 5.07 -1.52
N LEU A 122 2.60 5.08 -2.85
CA LEU A 122 2.84 3.89 -3.65
C LEU A 122 4.33 3.55 -3.66
N LYS A 123 5.22 4.55 -3.66
CA LYS A 123 6.67 4.38 -3.75
C LYS A 123 7.35 4.00 -2.43
N ASN A 124 6.96 4.65 -1.33
CA ASN A 124 7.77 4.69 -0.11
C ASN A 124 7.26 3.77 1.02
N TYR A 125 5.98 3.39 1.05
CA TYR A 125 5.49 2.54 2.13
C TYR A 125 5.79 1.06 1.88
N GLY A 126 6.71 0.52 2.68
CA GLY A 126 7.08 -0.90 2.68
C GLY A 126 5.97 -1.83 3.15
N SER A 127 4.96 -1.33 3.88
CA SER A 127 3.76 -2.10 4.24
C SER A 127 2.54 -1.20 4.40
N GLU A 128 1.35 -1.81 4.33
CA GLU A 128 0.08 -1.14 4.61
C GLU A 128 0.08 -0.50 6.00
N TYR A 129 0.70 -1.16 6.99
CA TYR A 129 0.84 -0.64 8.35
C TYR A 129 1.50 0.75 8.41
N HIS A 130 2.62 0.96 7.70
CA HIS A 130 3.31 2.25 7.68
C HIS A 130 2.47 3.34 7.01
N TYR A 131 1.78 3.00 5.92
CA TYR A 131 0.87 3.93 5.24
C TYR A 131 -0.27 4.37 6.15
N ILE A 132 -0.93 3.42 6.82
CA ILE A 132 -2.03 3.69 7.74
C ILE A 132 -1.56 4.57 8.89
N PHE A 133 -0.40 4.25 9.51
CA PHE A 133 0.17 5.05 10.58
C PHE A 133 0.40 6.49 10.11
N LYS A 134 1.12 6.69 8.99
CA LYS A 134 1.39 8.04 8.46
C LYS A 134 0.11 8.80 8.15
N LYS A 135 -0.86 8.19 7.46
CA LYS A 135 -2.11 8.87 7.12
C LYS A 135 -2.87 9.35 8.34
N LEU A 136 -3.05 8.49 9.35
CA LEU A 136 -3.69 8.89 10.60
C LEU A 136 -2.87 9.96 11.36
N TYR A 137 -1.55 9.88 11.28
CA TYR A 137 -0.65 10.84 11.92
C TYR A 137 -0.74 12.22 11.27
N GLU A 138 -0.91 12.30 9.94
CA GLU A 138 -1.23 13.54 9.23
C GLU A 138 -2.60 14.08 9.69
N TYR A 139 -3.62 13.21 9.78
CA TYR A 139 -4.97 13.59 10.21
C TYR A 139 -5.05 14.13 11.64
N ARG A 140 -4.11 13.79 12.52
CA ARG A 140 -4.05 14.37 13.87
C ARG A 140 -3.88 15.90 13.86
N ALA A 141 -3.36 16.48 12.78
CA ALA A 141 -3.17 17.93 12.65
C ALA A 141 -4.43 18.66 12.12
N HIS A 142 -5.41 17.92 11.60
CA HIS A 142 -6.66 18.49 11.09
C HIS A 142 -7.64 18.68 12.23
N THR A 143 -8.05 19.92 12.52
CA THR A 143 -8.99 20.27 13.59
C THR A 143 -10.43 19.81 13.32
N THR A 144 -10.80 19.63 12.06
CA THR A 144 -12.12 19.15 11.64
C THR A 144 -11.97 18.17 10.49
N LEU A 145 -12.67 17.05 10.56
CA LEU A 145 -12.77 16.08 9.48
C LEU A 145 -14.15 16.20 8.85
N ASN A 146 -14.22 16.20 7.52
CA ASN A 146 -15.51 16.04 6.85
C ASN A 146 -16.02 14.60 7.03
N ARG A 147 -17.29 14.37 6.66
CA ARG A 147 -17.95 13.08 6.86
C ARG A 147 -17.18 11.91 6.24
N ASP A 148 -16.69 12.06 5.01
CA ASP A 148 -15.99 10.99 4.29
C ASP A 148 -14.61 10.72 4.91
N GLU A 149 -13.90 11.76 5.32
CA GLU A 149 -12.64 11.66 6.06
C GLU A 149 -12.83 10.95 7.42
N ALA A 150 -13.96 11.18 8.09
CA ALA A 150 -14.24 10.56 9.36
C ALA A 150 -14.51 9.03 9.23
N PHE A 151 -15.22 8.61 8.18
CA PHE A 151 -15.36 7.18 7.87
C PHE A 151 -14.03 6.53 7.47
N LEU A 152 -13.23 7.22 6.67
CA LEU A 152 -11.92 6.75 6.27
C LEU A 152 -11.02 6.57 7.49
N THR A 153 -10.95 7.57 8.36
CA THR A 153 -10.10 7.54 9.55
C THR A 153 -10.54 6.50 10.56
N ALA A 154 -11.84 6.24 10.74
CA ALA A 154 -12.31 5.14 11.60
C ALA A 154 -11.86 3.75 11.11
N ASN A 155 -11.97 3.49 9.81
CA ASN A 155 -11.50 2.25 9.19
C ASN A 155 -9.98 2.07 9.33
N LEU A 156 -9.23 3.14 9.06
CA LEU A 156 -7.77 3.15 9.21
C LEU A 156 -7.37 2.95 10.69
N ALA A 157 -8.06 3.61 11.62
CA ALA A 157 -7.80 3.53 13.06
C ALA A 157 -7.96 2.10 13.57
N ARG A 158 -9.02 1.41 13.16
CA ARG A 158 -9.21 -0.01 13.49
C ARG A 158 -8.02 -0.84 13.04
N LYS A 159 -7.66 -0.75 11.75
CA LYS A 159 -6.55 -1.52 11.17
C LYS A 159 -5.23 -1.23 11.86
N LEU A 160 -4.98 0.03 12.25
CA LEU A 160 -3.78 0.43 12.98
C LEU A 160 -3.70 -0.26 14.35
N VAL A 161 -4.76 -0.11 15.15
CA VAL A 161 -4.87 -0.66 16.51
C VAL A 161 -4.74 -2.18 16.48
N GLU A 162 -5.47 -2.84 15.58
CA GLU A 162 -5.44 -4.29 15.43
C GLU A 162 -4.05 -4.78 15.01
N SER A 163 -3.42 -4.14 14.02
CA SER A 163 -2.08 -4.51 13.57
C SER A 163 -1.05 -4.35 14.70
N PHE A 164 -1.04 -3.18 15.36
CA PHE A 164 -0.08 -2.88 16.42
C PHE A 164 -0.19 -3.89 17.59
N PHE A 165 -1.40 -4.09 18.12
CA PHE A 165 -1.58 -4.99 19.26
C PHE A 165 -1.41 -6.46 18.87
N THR A 166 -1.71 -6.85 17.62
CA THR A 166 -1.42 -8.22 17.16
C THR A 166 0.08 -8.50 17.14
N PHE A 167 0.91 -7.52 16.72
CA PHE A 167 2.36 -7.66 16.77
C PHE A 167 2.90 -7.65 18.19
N LYS A 168 2.39 -6.77 19.06
CA LYS A 168 2.84 -6.64 20.46
C LYS A 168 2.39 -7.83 21.34
N TYR A 169 1.18 -8.32 21.12
CA TYR A 169 0.53 -9.36 21.92
C TYR A 169 0.07 -10.55 21.07
N PRO A 170 1.00 -11.31 20.44
CA PRO A 170 0.67 -12.31 19.42
C PRO A 170 -0.09 -13.54 19.93
N ARG A 171 -0.25 -13.70 21.26
CA ARG A 171 -0.97 -14.80 21.91
C ARG A 171 -2.49 -14.63 21.91
N ARG A 172 -3.02 -13.45 21.57
CA ARG A 172 -4.45 -13.12 21.63
C ARG A 172 -5.03 -12.80 20.24
N ARG A 173 -4.87 -13.73 19.29
CA ARG A 173 -5.26 -13.50 17.90
C ARG A 173 -6.78 -13.47 17.72
N SER A 174 -7.22 -12.73 16.70
CA SER A 174 -8.57 -12.64 16.13
C SER A 174 -9.68 -11.88 16.87
N ASP A 175 -9.42 -11.27 18.04
CA ASP A 175 -10.42 -10.43 18.72
C ASP A 175 -9.82 -9.09 19.16
N ILE A 176 -10.27 -8.01 18.53
CA ILE A 176 -9.80 -6.65 18.81
C ILE A 176 -10.07 -6.22 20.26
N SER A 177 -11.15 -6.71 20.88
CA SER A 177 -11.47 -6.42 22.28
C SER A 177 -10.41 -7.04 23.21
N GLN A 178 -10.03 -8.29 22.96
CA GLN A 178 -9.00 -8.99 23.75
C GLN A 178 -7.60 -8.39 23.57
N LEU A 179 -7.30 -7.89 22.36
CA LEU A 179 -6.08 -7.16 22.05
C LEU A 179 -6.01 -5.84 22.81
N MET A 180 -7.08 -5.05 22.76
CA MET A 180 -7.21 -3.79 23.49
C MET A 180 -7.14 -4.00 25.00
N GLU A 181 -7.74 -5.07 25.52
CA GLU A 181 -7.64 -5.44 26.93
C GLU A 181 -6.22 -5.85 27.32
N ALA A 182 -5.43 -6.41 26.41
CA ALA A 182 -4.02 -6.69 26.65
C ALA A 182 -3.20 -5.41 26.73
N GLY A 183 -3.45 -4.49 25.78
CA GLY A 183 -2.77 -3.21 25.70
C GLY A 183 -3.06 -2.27 26.87
N LEU A 184 -4.16 -2.46 27.58
CA LEU A 184 -4.52 -1.62 28.73
C LEU A 184 -3.78 -1.99 30.03
N LYS A 185 -3.32 -3.23 30.19
CA LYS A 185 -2.89 -3.78 31.50
C LYS A 185 -1.83 -2.97 32.25
N ASP A 186 -0.89 -2.38 31.52
CA ASP A 186 0.25 -1.66 32.08
C ASP A 186 0.17 -0.15 31.81
N CYS A 187 -1.00 0.35 31.40
CA CYS A 187 -1.24 1.77 31.15
C CYS A 187 -1.57 2.53 32.44
N THR A 188 -1.10 3.78 32.49
CA THR A 188 -1.34 4.77 33.56
C THR A 188 -2.07 6.01 33.05
N ILE A 189 -1.88 6.37 31.78
CA ILE A 189 -2.48 7.51 31.11
C ILE A 189 -3.76 7.06 30.39
N THR A 190 -3.69 5.93 29.67
CA THR A 190 -4.85 5.34 29.00
C THR A 190 -5.74 4.62 30.01
N THR A 191 -6.97 5.11 30.16
CA THR A 191 -7.95 4.55 31.11
C THR A 191 -8.90 3.55 30.43
N PRO A 192 -9.63 2.72 31.20
CA PRO A 192 -10.68 1.85 30.67
C PRO A 192 -11.76 2.60 29.89
N GLU A 193 -12.11 3.82 30.30
CA GLU A 193 -13.10 4.67 29.62
C GLU A 193 -12.57 5.13 28.25
N LEU A 194 -11.29 5.49 28.19
CA LEU A 194 -10.63 5.86 26.93
C LEU A 194 -10.57 4.67 25.96
N LYS A 195 -10.24 3.48 26.48
CA LYS A 195 -10.29 2.22 25.73
C LYS A 195 -11.69 1.99 25.14
N GLU A 196 -12.73 2.09 25.96
CA GLU A 196 -14.12 1.87 25.53
C GLU A 196 -14.54 2.91 24.48
N LYS A 197 -14.16 4.18 24.64
CA LYS A 197 -14.40 5.23 23.65
C LYS A 197 -13.77 4.88 22.29
N ILE A 198 -12.49 4.50 22.29
CA ILE A 198 -11.78 4.07 21.07
C ILE A 198 -12.47 2.84 20.46
N TYR A 199 -12.81 1.84 21.28
CA TYR A 199 -13.45 0.59 20.83
C TYR A 199 -14.81 0.85 20.16
N ARG A 200 -15.63 1.72 20.75
CA ARG A 200 -16.94 2.10 20.18
C ARG A 200 -16.79 2.82 18.86
N PHE A 201 -15.87 3.77 18.78
CA PHE A 201 -15.57 4.50 17.55
C PHE A 201 -15.15 3.55 16.42
N ILE A 202 -14.13 2.71 16.65
CA ILE A 202 -13.61 1.82 15.62
C ILE A 202 -14.55 0.66 15.27
N ASN A 203 -15.48 0.26 16.12
CA ASN A 203 -16.48 -0.77 15.76
C ASN A 203 -17.67 -0.16 15.01
N LYS A 204 -18.22 0.95 15.53
CA LYS A 204 -19.43 1.58 14.98
C LYS A 204 -19.21 2.09 13.55
N TYR A 205 -18.04 2.66 13.28
CA TYR A 205 -17.78 3.35 12.01
C TYR A 205 -16.88 2.56 11.04
N SER A 206 -16.43 1.35 11.40
CA SER A 206 -15.66 0.49 10.50
C SER A 206 -16.43 -0.71 9.93
N HIS A 207 -17.58 -1.07 10.53
CA HIS A 207 -18.38 -2.18 10.02
C HIS A 207 -19.28 -1.65 8.91
N SER A 208 -19.32 -2.34 7.77
CA SER A 208 -20.23 -2.07 6.66
C SER A 208 -21.71 -2.34 6.99
N ASP A 209 -22.02 -2.65 8.25
CA ASP A 209 -23.39 -2.86 8.70
C ASP A 209 -24.13 -1.53 8.72
N VAL A 210 -25.35 -1.58 8.18
CA VAL A 210 -26.31 -0.50 7.97
C VAL A 210 -26.10 0.64 8.96
N ILE A 211 -25.43 1.68 8.51
CA ILE A 211 -25.40 2.93 9.25
C ILE A 211 -26.80 3.52 9.05
N GLU A 212 -27.64 3.53 10.08
CA GLU A 212 -28.74 4.49 10.14
C GLU A 212 -28.11 5.88 10.28
N ILE A 213 -27.81 6.49 9.14
CA ILE A 213 -27.14 7.79 9.06
C ILE A 213 -28.20 8.87 9.30
N THR A 214 -28.28 9.35 10.53
CA THR A 214 -28.92 10.64 10.84
C THR A 214 -27.88 11.77 10.68
N GLU A 215 -28.29 13.01 10.38
CA GLU A 215 -27.38 14.16 10.32
C GLU A 215 -26.58 14.33 11.63
N GLU A 216 -27.23 14.04 12.76
CA GLU A 216 -26.65 14.03 14.11
C GLU A 216 -25.51 13.00 14.27
N SER A 217 -25.57 11.87 13.57
CA SER A 217 -24.51 10.85 13.61
C SER A 217 -23.24 11.28 12.86
N ALA A 218 -23.37 12.16 11.86
CA ALA A 218 -22.26 12.67 11.05
C ALA A 218 -21.52 13.83 11.75
N GLU A 219 -22.25 14.71 12.44
CA GLU A 219 -21.65 15.80 13.23
C GLU A 219 -20.88 15.27 14.45
N ASN A 220 -21.46 14.30 15.18
CA ASN A 220 -20.79 13.62 16.28
C ASN A 220 -19.52 12.88 15.80
N LEU A 221 -19.61 12.24 14.63
CA LEU A 221 -18.48 11.55 14.02
C LEU A 221 -17.34 12.53 13.67
N ALA A 222 -17.63 13.67 13.04
CA ALA A 222 -16.63 14.67 12.70
C ALA A 222 -15.92 15.27 13.94
N GLY A 223 -16.68 15.57 15.00
CA GLY A 223 -16.15 16.14 16.24
C GLY A 223 -15.33 15.15 17.08
N GLU A 224 -15.78 13.89 17.17
CA GLU A 224 -15.09 12.88 17.99
C GLU A 224 -13.87 12.27 17.31
N SER A 225 -13.85 12.20 15.97
CA SER A 225 -12.77 11.54 15.21
C SER A 225 -11.39 12.11 15.51
N HIS A 226 -11.25 13.44 15.55
CA HIS A 226 -9.97 14.09 15.87
C HIS A 226 -9.46 13.70 17.27
N SER A 227 -10.34 13.77 18.28
CA SER A 227 -10.02 13.39 19.65
C SER A 227 -9.62 11.91 19.74
N VAL A 228 -10.35 11.02 19.08
CA VAL A 228 -10.10 9.57 19.12
C VAL A 228 -8.76 9.23 18.45
N ILE A 229 -8.41 9.84 17.32
CA ILE A 229 -7.11 9.63 16.66
C ILE A 229 -5.96 10.04 17.60
N GLY A 230 -6.08 11.20 18.25
CA GLY A 230 -5.10 11.64 19.26
C GLY A 230 -4.94 10.63 20.40
N ASN A 231 -6.06 10.15 20.94
CA ASN A 231 -6.08 9.16 22.02
C ASN A 231 -5.45 7.82 21.60
N ILE A 232 -5.66 7.39 20.35
CA ILE A 232 -5.01 6.19 19.80
C ILE A 232 -3.50 6.37 19.82
N PHE A 233 -2.96 7.48 19.28
CA PHE A 233 -1.51 7.69 19.25
C PHE A 233 -0.90 7.82 20.64
N GLN A 234 -1.57 8.49 21.59
CA GLN A 234 -1.17 8.52 22.99
C GLN A 234 -1.05 7.10 23.56
N TRP A 235 -2.04 6.25 23.28
CA TRP A 235 -2.04 4.88 23.78
C TRP A 235 -0.95 4.02 23.14
N LEU A 236 -0.70 4.19 21.83
CA LEU A 236 0.42 3.53 21.16
C LEU A 236 1.78 3.94 21.75
N GLU A 237 1.97 5.24 22.02
CA GLU A 237 3.18 5.76 22.65
C GLU A 237 3.37 5.21 24.06
N GLU A 238 2.31 5.14 24.84
CA GLU A 238 2.35 4.60 26.21
C GLU A 238 2.73 3.11 26.22
N VAL A 239 2.17 2.32 25.32
CA VAL A 239 2.42 0.86 25.26
C VAL A 239 3.80 0.53 24.69
N ASP A 240 4.29 1.29 23.72
CA ASP A 240 5.61 1.07 23.12
C ASP A 240 6.20 2.37 22.56
N LYS A 241 6.77 3.17 23.47
CA LYS A 241 7.40 4.44 23.11
C LYS A 241 8.49 4.29 22.05
N LYS A 242 9.34 3.26 22.16
CA LYS A 242 10.43 3.06 21.21
C LYS A 242 9.91 2.82 19.80
N HIS A 243 8.94 1.92 19.65
CA HIS A 243 8.32 1.67 18.34
C HIS A 243 7.59 2.90 17.82
N TYR A 244 6.87 3.62 18.69
CA TYR A 244 6.17 4.85 18.34
C TYR A 244 7.13 5.92 17.79
N ASP A 245 8.26 6.17 18.47
CA ASP A 245 9.25 7.18 18.06
C ASP A 245 9.90 6.83 16.70
N GLU A 246 10.20 5.55 16.44
CA GLU A 246 10.70 5.09 15.13
C GLU A 246 9.64 5.26 14.02
N MET A 247 8.36 4.97 14.32
CA MET A 247 7.26 5.17 13.38
C MET A 247 7.04 6.65 13.05
N ILE A 248 7.23 7.55 14.02
CA ILE A 248 7.22 9.00 13.76
C ILE A 248 8.32 9.37 12.78
N GLN A 249 9.57 8.92 13.01
CA GLN A 249 10.68 9.24 12.12
C GLN A 249 10.39 8.80 10.68
N VAL A 250 9.83 7.60 10.50
CA VAL A 250 9.41 7.11 9.17
C VAL A 250 8.26 7.93 8.58
N ALA A 251 7.33 8.41 9.40
CA ALA A 251 6.22 9.23 8.92
C ALA A 251 6.66 10.65 8.51
N THR A 252 7.65 11.22 9.21
CA THR A 252 8.13 12.59 8.98
C THR A 252 9.32 12.70 8.02
N ALA A 253 9.91 11.57 7.63
CA ALA A 253 10.94 11.49 6.59
C ALA A 253 10.34 11.63 5.18
#